data_AF-A0A7V8NTA1-F1
#
_entry.id   AF-A0A7V8NTA1-F1
#
_cell.length_a   1.000
_cell.length_b   1.000
_cell.length_c   1.000
_cell.angle_alpha   90.00
_cell.angle_beta   90.00
_cell.angle_gamma   90.00
#
_symmetry.space_group_name_H-M   'P 1'
#
loop_
_entity.id
_entity.type
_entity.pdbx_description
1 polymer ?
#
loop_
_entity_poly.entity_id
_entity_poly.type
_entity_poly.pdbx_seq_one_letter_code
_entity_poly.pdbx_strand_id
1 'polypeptide(L)'
;ETSPRVAAVDDVFAKQYFGNEDPIGHRIVLKNKGGASEIVGVVGHVKQWGLDSDDTESLRAQLYLPYMQLPNAAIQLSWNGTGVIVRYSAGAAAIGDSIRAAIKALSGEHVMSQTQTMEEIIADSLNAQRFSMVLLGVFAAAALGLAVVGIYGVVSYLVGERTNEIGIRVAMGADRSDVLRMVLGEGLKMTLVGVVIGFVAALGLTRLMASLLFGVRGTDPLTFMCMALLLALVALAACYLPARRAARVDPMVALRYE
;
A
#
# COMPACT_ATOMS: atom_id res chain seq x y z
N GLU A 1 -20.73 35.57 -28.89
CA GLU A 1 -20.63 36.19 -27.55
C GLU A 1 -21.93 36.19 -26.74
N THR A 2 -23.04 35.62 -27.22
CA THR A 2 -24.36 35.67 -26.55
C THR A 2 -24.83 34.34 -25.95
N SER A 3 -23.98 33.30 -25.93
CA SER A 3 -24.36 32.01 -25.33
C SER A 3 -24.50 32.14 -23.81
N PRO A 4 -25.54 31.55 -23.20
CA PRO A 4 -25.69 31.53 -21.76
C PRO A 4 -24.50 30.83 -21.11
N ARG A 5 -24.10 31.33 -19.94
CA ARG A 5 -23.00 30.74 -19.17
C ARG A 5 -23.47 29.45 -18.55
N VAL A 6 -22.74 28.38 -18.83
CA VAL A 6 -23.10 27.04 -18.36
C VAL A 6 -21.94 26.41 -17.59
N ALA A 7 -22.27 25.47 -16.72
CA ALA A 7 -21.32 24.69 -15.97
C ALA A 7 -21.78 23.23 -15.85
N ALA A 8 -20.82 22.32 -15.77
CA ALA A 8 -21.07 20.96 -15.29
C ALA A 8 -20.48 20.83 -13.88
N VAL A 9 -21.15 20.08 -13.01
CA VAL A 9 -20.67 19.80 -11.65
C VAL A 9 -20.41 18.31 -11.49
N ASP A 10 -19.60 17.90 -10.54
CA ASP A 10 -19.49 16.49 -10.19
C ASP A 10 -20.59 16.03 -9.21
N ASP A 11 -20.68 14.71 -9.00
CA ASP A 11 -21.66 14.13 -8.10
C ASP A 11 -21.41 14.46 -6.62
N VAL A 12 -20.16 14.73 -6.23
CA VAL A 12 -19.81 15.20 -4.88
C VAL A 12 -20.35 16.60 -4.63
N PHE A 13 -20.16 17.53 -5.57
CA PHE A 13 -20.72 18.87 -5.53
C PHE A 13 -22.25 18.83 -5.47
N ALA A 14 -22.87 18.01 -6.33
CA ALA A 14 -24.32 17.86 -6.36
C ALA A 14 -24.86 17.41 -4.99
N LYS A 15 -24.28 16.34 -4.42
CA LYS A 15 -24.68 15.85 -3.09
C LYS A 15 -24.43 16.86 -1.97
N GLN A 16 -23.29 17.56 -2.01
CA GLN A 16 -22.90 18.49 -0.96
C GLN A 16 -23.79 19.73 -0.89
N TYR A 17 -24.16 20.31 -2.04
CA TYR A 17 -24.89 21.57 -2.10
C TYR A 17 -26.39 21.43 -2.35
N PHE A 18 -26.83 20.36 -3.02
CA PHE A 18 -28.24 20.12 -3.37
C PHE A 18 -28.84 18.91 -2.64
N GLY A 19 -28.03 18.04 -2.03
CA GLY A 19 -28.52 16.86 -1.32
C GLY A 19 -29.26 15.90 -2.25
N ASN A 20 -30.59 15.86 -2.11
CA ASN A 20 -31.49 15.05 -2.94
C ASN A 20 -32.22 15.86 -4.03
N GLU A 21 -31.99 17.17 -4.12
CA GLU A 21 -32.59 18.03 -5.13
C GLU A 21 -31.82 17.94 -6.45
N ASP A 22 -32.52 18.11 -7.59
CA ASP A 22 -31.89 18.11 -8.91
C ASP A 22 -31.06 19.39 -9.10
N PRO A 23 -29.72 19.29 -9.25
CA PRO A 23 -28.88 20.46 -9.46
C PRO A 23 -29.07 21.09 -10.84
N ILE A 24 -29.67 20.41 -11.82
CA ILE A 24 -29.82 20.91 -13.19
C ILE A 24 -30.76 22.12 -13.22
N GLY A 25 -30.39 23.15 -13.97
CA GLY A 25 -31.14 24.41 -14.10
C GLY A 25 -30.89 25.43 -12.99
N HIS A 26 -30.24 25.02 -11.89
CA HIS A 26 -29.80 25.95 -10.85
C HIS A 26 -28.62 26.81 -11.31
N ARG A 27 -28.46 27.99 -10.71
CA ARG A 27 -27.40 28.95 -11.05
C ARG A 27 -26.38 29.11 -9.94
N ILE A 28 -25.10 28.97 -10.29
CA ILE A 28 -23.95 29.17 -9.40
C ILE A 28 -23.33 30.54 -9.68
N VAL A 29 -23.14 31.37 -8.64
CA VAL A 29 -22.50 32.67 -8.76
C VAL A 29 -21.02 32.56 -8.37
N LEU A 30 -20.12 32.70 -9.36
CA LEU A 30 -18.68 32.73 -9.11
C LEU A 30 -18.18 34.17 -9.06
N LYS A 31 -17.93 34.68 -7.84
CA LYS A 31 -17.48 36.06 -7.58
C LYS A 31 -16.28 36.49 -8.45
N ASN A 32 -15.35 35.58 -8.73
CA ASN A 32 -14.13 35.86 -9.49
C ASN A 32 -14.14 35.36 -10.94
N LYS A 33 -15.23 34.75 -11.43
CA LYS A 33 -15.31 34.21 -12.81
C LYS A 33 -16.43 34.84 -13.67
N GLY A 34 -16.88 36.02 -13.26
CA GLY A 34 -17.61 36.94 -14.13
C GLY A 34 -19.13 36.79 -14.18
N GLY A 35 -19.76 36.08 -13.24
CA GLY A 35 -21.23 36.06 -13.12
C GLY A 35 -21.83 34.73 -12.71
N ALA A 36 -23.15 34.61 -12.91
CA ALA A 36 -23.91 33.38 -12.68
C ALA A 36 -23.77 32.41 -13.88
N SER A 37 -23.50 31.14 -13.59
CA SER A 37 -23.50 30.04 -14.56
C SER A 37 -24.60 29.03 -14.22
N GLU A 38 -25.35 28.59 -15.22
CA GLU A 38 -26.39 27.57 -15.06
C GLU A 38 -25.80 26.17 -15.12
N ILE A 39 -26.21 25.30 -14.20
CA ILE A 39 -25.78 23.90 -14.18
C ILE A 39 -26.56 23.15 -15.24
N VAL A 40 -25.85 22.59 -16.23
CA VAL A 40 -26.46 21.86 -17.35
C VAL A 40 -26.18 20.36 -17.33
N GLY A 41 -25.37 19.89 -16.37
CA GLY A 41 -25.05 18.49 -16.25
C GLY A 41 -24.27 18.13 -14.99
N VAL A 42 -24.38 16.86 -14.63
CA VAL A 42 -23.62 16.23 -13.54
C VAL A 42 -22.72 15.16 -14.14
N VAL A 43 -21.43 15.18 -13.79
CA VAL A 43 -20.43 14.20 -14.22
C VAL A 43 -19.94 13.37 -13.03
N GLY A 44 -19.30 12.23 -13.30
CA GLY A 44 -18.66 11.43 -12.24
C GLY A 44 -17.46 12.16 -11.64
N HIS A 45 -17.34 12.13 -10.32
CA HIS A 45 -16.22 12.73 -9.61
C HIS A 45 -14.87 12.10 -9.99
N VAL A 46 -13.88 12.96 -10.23
CA VAL A 46 -12.51 12.57 -10.54
C VAL A 46 -11.66 12.78 -9.31
N LYS A 47 -10.96 11.74 -8.86
CA LYS A 47 -10.06 11.82 -7.70
C LYS A 47 -8.83 12.69 -8.03
N GLN A 48 -8.85 13.95 -7.62
CA GLN A 48 -7.84 14.94 -7.96
C GLN A 48 -6.68 14.95 -6.96
N TRP A 49 -6.95 14.58 -5.71
CA TRP A 49 -5.95 14.65 -4.63
C TRP A 49 -5.15 13.36 -4.44
N GLY A 50 -5.48 12.31 -5.20
CA GLY A 50 -4.87 10.99 -5.12
C GLY A 50 -5.92 9.89 -4.96
N LEU A 51 -5.56 8.66 -5.29
CA LEU A 51 -6.51 7.54 -5.26
C LEU A 51 -7.01 7.21 -3.85
N ASP A 52 -6.16 7.39 -2.84
CA ASP A 52 -6.40 7.02 -1.44
C ASP A 52 -6.77 8.23 -0.55
N SER A 53 -6.24 9.41 -0.85
CA SER A 53 -6.41 10.63 -0.05
C SER A 53 -7.67 11.42 -0.40
N ASP A 54 -8.15 11.36 -1.65
CA ASP A 54 -9.22 12.23 -2.11
C ASP A 54 -10.51 12.09 -1.29
N ASP A 55 -10.81 10.88 -0.82
CA ASP A 55 -12.00 10.64 0.01
C ASP A 55 -11.97 11.35 1.37
N THR A 56 -10.78 11.71 1.86
CA THR A 56 -10.57 12.41 3.14
C THR A 56 -10.39 13.92 3.00
N GLU A 57 -10.27 14.41 1.77
CA GLU A 57 -10.03 15.83 1.52
C GLU A 57 -11.27 16.68 1.75
N SER A 58 -11.05 17.92 2.18
CA SER A 58 -12.14 18.89 2.42
C SER A 58 -12.63 19.59 1.14
N LEU A 59 -11.78 19.62 0.10
CA LEU A 59 -11.99 20.34 -1.15
C LEU A 59 -12.19 19.37 -2.32
N ARG A 60 -13.32 18.64 -2.31
CA ARG A 60 -13.60 17.59 -3.30
C ARG A 60 -14.56 18.01 -4.40
N ALA A 61 -15.45 18.95 -4.11
CA ALA A 61 -16.49 19.37 -5.03
C ALA A 61 -15.91 20.07 -6.27
N GLN A 62 -16.16 19.53 -7.46
CA GLN A 62 -15.59 20.02 -8.71
C GLN A 62 -16.63 20.70 -9.60
N LEU A 63 -16.16 21.73 -10.31
CA LEU A 63 -16.94 22.52 -11.26
C LEU A 63 -16.16 22.65 -12.57
N TYR A 64 -16.82 22.28 -13.66
CA TYR A 64 -16.29 22.37 -15.03
C TYR A 64 -16.97 23.51 -15.76
N LEU A 65 -16.16 24.44 -16.27
CA LEU A 65 -16.62 25.60 -17.03
C LEU A 65 -16.07 25.53 -18.46
N PRO A 66 -16.88 25.83 -19.49
CA PRO A 66 -16.39 25.92 -20.85
C PRO A 66 -15.30 27.00 -20.96
N TYR A 67 -14.12 26.60 -21.44
CA TYR A 67 -12.97 27.51 -21.54
C TYR A 67 -13.28 28.78 -22.36
N MET A 68 -14.01 28.62 -23.47
CA MET A 68 -14.40 29.73 -24.36
C MET A 68 -15.40 30.72 -23.73
N GLN A 69 -15.98 30.42 -22.56
CA GLN A 69 -16.89 31.31 -21.84
C GLN A 69 -16.21 32.04 -20.67
N LEU A 70 -14.96 31.73 -20.37
CA LEU A 70 -14.22 32.38 -19.29
C LEU A 70 -13.79 33.79 -19.70
N PRO A 71 -13.99 34.80 -18.83
CA PRO A 71 -13.44 36.14 -19.07
C PRO A 71 -11.92 36.11 -19.18
N ASN A 72 -11.33 36.93 -20.05
CA ASN A 72 -9.86 37.03 -20.21
C ASN A 72 -9.15 37.30 -18.87
N ALA A 73 -9.75 38.10 -17.99
CA ALA A 73 -9.21 38.37 -16.65
C ALA A 73 -9.15 37.11 -15.75
N ALA A 74 -10.09 36.17 -15.91
CA ALA A 74 -10.08 34.91 -15.17
C ALA A 74 -9.01 33.94 -15.72
N ILE A 75 -8.72 34.00 -17.01
CA ILE A 75 -7.65 33.22 -17.65
C ILE A 75 -6.27 33.71 -17.19
N GLN A 76 -6.08 35.02 -17.06
CA GLN A 76 -4.83 35.63 -16.57
C GLN A 76 -4.54 35.31 -15.09
N LEU A 77 -5.55 34.93 -14.31
CA LEU A 77 -5.39 34.52 -12.91
C LEU A 77 -4.82 33.10 -12.75
N SER A 78 -4.74 32.30 -13.83
CA SER A 78 -4.14 30.96 -13.78
C SER A 78 -2.61 31.07 -13.88
N TRP A 79 -1.95 31.15 -12.72
CA TRP A 79 -0.50 31.38 -12.63
C TRP A 79 0.36 30.23 -13.21
N ASN A 80 -0.22 29.03 -13.39
CA ASN A 80 0.49 27.84 -13.89
C ASN A 80 0.26 27.54 -15.39
N GLY A 81 -0.36 28.46 -16.14
CA GLY A 81 -0.69 28.24 -17.55
C GLY A 81 -1.91 27.33 -17.75
N THR A 82 -2.20 26.99 -19.01
CA THR A 82 -3.32 26.13 -19.39
C THR A 82 -2.81 24.73 -19.69
N GLY A 83 -3.19 23.74 -18.87
CA GLY A 83 -2.93 22.34 -19.16
C GLY A 83 -3.83 21.83 -20.29
N VAL A 84 -3.26 21.10 -21.25
CA VAL A 84 -4.01 20.46 -22.33
C VAL A 84 -3.97 18.96 -22.11
N ILE A 85 -5.15 18.35 -22.03
CA ILE A 85 -5.29 16.89 -21.88
C ILE A 85 -5.63 16.32 -23.25
N VAL A 86 -4.84 15.37 -23.72
CA VAL A 86 -5.05 14.68 -25.00
C VAL A 86 -5.35 13.22 -24.73
N ARG A 87 -6.51 12.76 -25.21
CA ARG A 87 -6.84 11.33 -25.24
C ARG A 87 -6.36 10.75 -26.56
N TYR A 88 -5.65 9.64 -26.50
CA TYR A 88 -5.09 8.98 -27.66
C TYR A 88 -5.29 7.46 -27.58
N SER A 89 -5.22 6.77 -28.73
CA SER A 89 -5.39 5.31 -28.83
C SER A 89 -4.15 4.57 -29.34
N ALA A 90 -3.12 5.28 -29.84
CA ALA A 90 -1.85 4.70 -30.28
C ALA A 90 -0.76 4.84 -29.20
N GLY A 91 0.35 4.09 -29.28
CA GLY A 91 1.39 4.08 -28.23
C GLY A 91 1.91 5.48 -27.84
N ALA A 92 1.97 5.75 -26.53
CA ALA A 92 2.24 7.05 -25.91
C ALA A 92 3.44 7.82 -26.50
N ALA A 93 4.52 7.11 -26.83
CA ALA A 93 5.76 7.71 -27.34
C ALA A 93 5.58 8.36 -28.72
N ALA A 94 4.81 7.75 -29.63
CA ALA A 94 4.62 8.26 -30.99
C ALA A 94 3.77 9.55 -31.01
N ILE A 95 2.88 9.71 -30.04
CA ILE A 95 2.01 10.89 -29.93
C ILE A 95 2.73 12.08 -29.33
N GLY A 96 3.59 11.88 -28.33
CA GLY A 96 4.36 12.97 -27.70
C GLY A 96 5.15 13.79 -28.74
N ASP A 97 5.86 13.10 -29.64
CA ASP A 97 6.63 13.76 -30.71
C ASP A 97 5.73 14.46 -31.73
N SER A 98 4.58 13.85 -32.08
CA SER A 98 3.62 14.45 -33.01
C SER A 98 2.99 15.75 -32.45
N ILE A 99 2.64 15.77 -31.17
CA ILE A 99 2.10 16.97 -30.51
C ILE A 99 3.20 18.02 -30.40
N ARG A 100 4.43 17.63 -30.07
CA ARG A 100 5.58 18.55 -30.00
C ARG A 100 5.83 19.21 -31.35
N ALA A 101 5.79 18.44 -32.44
CA ALA A 101 5.92 18.96 -33.80
C ALA A 101 4.77 19.92 -34.16
N ALA A 102 3.53 19.59 -33.79
CA ALA A 102 2.36 20.45 -34.03
C ALA A 102 2.45 21.78 -33.26
N ILE A 103 2.86 21.78 -31.98
CA ILE A 103 3.03 23.01 -31.19
C ILE A 103 4.16 23.87 -31.78
N LYS A 104 5.28 23.24 -32.15
CA LYS A 104 6.40 23.95 -32.78
C LYS A 104 6.02 24.62 -34.10
N ALA A 105 5.11 24.00 -34.86
CA ALA A 105 4.60 24.57 -36.12
C ALA A 105 3.65 25.76 -35.89
N LEU A 106 2.91 25.80 -34.78
CA LEU A 106 2.03 26.92 -34.41
C LEU A 106 2.81 28.14 -33.95
N SER A 107 3.87 27.95 -33.16
CA SER A 107 4.77 29.03 -32.72
C SER A 107 5.99 28.47 -31.97
N GLY A 108 7.19 28.97 -32.28
CA GLY A 108 8.44 28.54 -31.62
C GLY A 108 8.60 28.96 -30.16
N GLU A 109 7.71 29.80 -29.62
CA GLU A 109 7.82 30.36 -28.26
C GLU A 109 7.10 29.52 -27.19
N HIS A 110 6.22 28.59 -27.57
CA HIS A 110 5.52 27.73 -26.61
C HIS A 110 6.38 26.51 -26.26
N VAL A 111 6.96 26.53 -25.05
CA VAL A 111 7.68 25.38 -24.49
C VAL A 111 6.69 24.42 -23.85
N MET A 112 6.66 23.17 -24.32
CA MET A 112 6.02 22.10 -23.56
C MET A 112 6.79 21.87 -22.26
N SER A 113 6.18 22.20 -21.14
CA SER A 113 6.66 21.87 -19.81
C SER A 113 5.78 20.78 -19.20
N GLN A 114 6.39 19.88 -18.41
CA GLN A 114 5.68 18.83 -17.66
C GLN A 114 4.79 17.92 -18.52
N THR A 115 5.31 17.37 -19.60
CA THR A 115 4.62 16.29 -20.33
C THR A 115 4.64 15.03 -19.49
N GLN A 116 3.51 14.68 -18.89
CA GLN A 116 3.31 13.43 -18.17
C GLN A 116 2.15 12.65 -18.76
N THR A 117 2.27 11.33 -18.79
CA THR A 117 1.16 10.44 -19.10
C THR A 117 0.23 10.30 -17.90
N MET A 118 -1.03 9.91 -18.13
CA MET A 118 -1.94 9.66 -17.01
C MET A 118 -1.43 8.49 -16.15
N GLU A 119 -0.76 7.52 -16.77
CA GLU A 119 -0.10 6.40 -16.10
C GLU A 119 1.01 6.87 -15.14
N GLU A 120 1.83 7.84 -15.56
CA GLU A 120 2.85 8.45 -14.71
C GLU A 120 2.24 9.24 -13.56
N ILE A 121 1.18 10.03 -13.81
CA ILE A 121 0.46 10.77 -12.76
C ILE A 121 -0.11 9.80 -11.71
N ILE A 122 -0.71 8.68 -12.16
CA ILE A 122 -1.20 7.64 -11.26
C ILE A 122 -0.03 7.00 -10.49
N ALA A 123 1.08 6.68 -11.15
CA ALA A 123 2.24 6.09 -10.50
C ALA A 123 2.84 7.03 -9.43
N ASP A 124 2.95 8.32 -9.72
CA ASP A 124 3.47 9.34 -8.82
C ASP A 124 2.57 9.52 -7.60
N SER A 125 1.25 9.44 -7.76
CA SER A 125 0.30 9.47 -6.64
C SER A 125 0.50 8.34 -5.63
N LEU A 126 1.14 7.24 -6.05
CA LEU A 126 1.40 6.05 -5.23
C LEU A 126 2.86 5.96 -4.73
N ASN A 127 3.75 6.88 -5.12
CA ASN A 127 5.19 6.79 -4.80
C ASN A 127 5.46 6.86 -3.29
N ALA A 128 4.78 7.76 -2.56
CA ALA A 128 4.93 7.86 -1.11
C ALA A 128 4.54 6.54 -0.42
N GLN A 129 3.45 5.91 -0.87
CA GLN A 129 2.97 4.64 -0.34
C GLN A 129 3.91 3.48 -0.65
N ARG A 130 4.47 3.44 -1.88
CA ARG A 130 5.51 2.47 -2.26
C ARG A 130 6.75 2.60 -1.40
N PHE A 131 7.21 3.83 -1.14
CA PHE A 131 8.36 4.07 -0.28
C PHE A 131 8.12 3.54 1.14
N SER A 132 6.98 3.86 1.75
CA SER A 132 6.60 3.34 3.06
C SER A 132 6.49 1.80 3.07
N MET A 133 5.90 1.20 2.03
CA MET A 133 5.82 -0.26 1.89
C MET A 133 7.20 -0.91 1.83
N VAL A 134 8.13 -0.36 1.03
CA VAL A 134 9.49 -0.89 0.92
C VAL A 134 10.21 -0.78 2.26
N LEU A 135 10.12 0.37 2.94
CA LEU A 135 10.76 0.57 4.25
C LEU A 135 10.20 -0.39 5.30
N LEU A 136 8.87 -0.56 5.35
CA LEU A 136 8.22 -1.50 6.25
C LEU A 136 8.60 -2.94 5.91
N GLY A 137 8.73 -3.27 4.63
CA GLY A 137 9.23 -4.57 4.15
C GLY A 137 10.66 -4.86 4.59
N VAL A 138 11.55 -3.86 4.54
CA VAL A 138 12.93 -3.98 5.04
C VAL A 138 12.95 -4.22 6.55
N PHE A 139 12.16 -3.45 7.33
CA PHE A 139 12.05 -3.67 8.77
C PHE A 139 11.44 -5.03 9.12
N ALA A 140 10.42 -5.47 8.38
CA ALA A 140 9.83 -6.79 8.56
C ALA A 140 10.85 -7.90 8.27
N ALA A 141 11.65 -7.78 7.21
CA ALA A 141 12.71 -8.73 6.89
C ALA A 141 13.80 -8.77 7.97
N ALA A 142 14.21 -7.61 8.49
CA ALA A 142 15.17 -7.51 9.59
C ALA A 142 14.62 -8.15 10.89
N ALA A 143 13.38 -7.84 11.25
CA ALA A 143 12.70 -8.43 12.41
C ALA A 143 12.56 -9.96 12.27
N LEU A 144 12.23 -10.45 11.08
CA LEU A 144 12.18 -11.88 10.77
C LEU A 144 13.55 -12.54 10.94
N GLY A 145 14.62 -11.90 10.45
CA GLY A 145 16.00 -12.35 10.65
C GLY A 145 16.38 -12.44 12.13
N LEU A 146 16.05 -11.41 12.92
CA LEU A 146 16.26 -11.40 14.37
C LEU A 146 15.48 -12.52 15.07
N ALA A 147 14.23 -12.76 14.66
CA ALA A 147 13.41 -13.85 15.18
C ALA A 147 14.04 -15.23 14.88
N VAL A 148 14.55 -15.45 13.67
CA VAL A 148 15.25 -16.69 13.29
C VAL A 148 16.48 -16.92 14.16
N VAL A 149 17.30 -15.89 14.35
CA VAL A 149 18.50 -15.96 15.20
C VAL A 149 18.13 -16.24 16.65
N GLY A 150 17.09 -15.59 17.17
CA GLY A 150 16.58 -15.81 18.53
C GLY A 150 16.07 -17.23 18.75
N ILE A 151 15.22 -17.74 17.85
CA ILE A 151 14.72 -19.12 17.91
C ILE A 151 15.88 -20.12 17.83
N TYR A 152 16.80 -19.92 16.89
CA TYR A 152 17.99 -20.78 16.77
C TYR A 152 18.81 -20.78 18.07
N GLY A 153 19.04 -19.62 18.67
CA GLY A 153 19.79 -19.47 19.92
C GLY A 153 19.14 -20.20 21.09
N VAL A 154 17.83 -19.96 21.31
CA VAL A 154 17.06 -20.61 22.39
C VAL A 154 17.01 -22.12 22.19
N VAL A 155 16.71 -22.60 20.98
CA VAL A 155 16.63 -24.04 20.70
C VAL A 155 18.00 -24.70 20.80
N SER A 156 19.07 -24.06 20.31
CA SER A 156 20.43 -24.59 20.44
C SER A 156 20.87 -24.68 21.90
N TYR A 157 20.51 -23.70 22.72
CA TYR A 157 20.78 -23.71 24.16
C TYR A 157 20.04 -24.86 24.86
N LEU A 158 18.72 -25.00 24.61
CA LEU A 158 17.91 -26.08 25.19
C LEU A 158 18.41 -27.47 24.79
N VAL A 159 18.82 -27.64 23.53
CA VAL A 159 19.45 -28.88 23.06
C VAL A 159 20.76 -29.14 23.80
N GLY A 160 21.59 -28.12 23.99
CA GLY A 160 22.85 -28.20 24.72
C GLY A 160 22.64 -28.65 26.17
N GLU A 161 21.68 -28.05 26.88
CA GLU A 161 21.32 -28.40 28.26
C GLU A 161 20.80 -29.83 28.38
N ARG A 162 20.04 -30.31 27.37
CA ARG A 162 19.49 -31.67 27.35
C ARG A 162 20.38 -32.72 26.65
N THR A 163 21.65 -32.41 26.38
CA THR A 163 22.56 -33.33 25.68
C THR A 163 22.69 -34.67 26.41
N ASN A 164 22.73 -34.66 27.76
CA ASN A 164 22.79 -35.88 28.57
C ASN A 164 21.53 -36.75 28.44
N GLU A 165 20.34 -36.15 28.51
CA GLU A 165 19.07 -36.89 28.32
C GLU A 165 18.94 -37.47 26.91
N ILE A 166 19.37 -36.69 25.91
CA ILE A 166 19.37 -37.12 24.51
C ILE A 166 20.35 -38.29 24.34
N GLY A 167 21.55 -38.21 24.93
CA GLY A 167 22.55 -39.28 24.93
C GLY A 167 22.03 -40.58 25.56
N ILE A 168 21.34 -40.49 26.71
CA ILE A 168 20.74 -41.66 27.37
C ILE A 168 19.65 -42.29 26.50
N ARG A 169 18.76 -41.50 25.87
CA ARG A 169 17.73 -42.06 24.96
C ARG A 169 18.32 -42.73 23.74
N VAL A 170 19.34 -42.12 23.12
CA VAL A 170 20.02 -42.70 21.96
C VAL A 170 20.73 -44.00 22.36
N ALA A 171 21.36 -44.05 23.54
CA ALA A 171 21.96 -45.28 24.07
C ALA A 171 20.92 -46.38 24.37
N MET A 172 19.69 -46.01 24.71
CA MET A 172 18.54 -46.92 24.89
C MET A 172 17.87 -47.33 23.56
N GLY A 173 18.40 -46.90 22.41
CA GLY A 173 17.91 -47.29 21.08
C GLY A 173 16.87 -46.35 20.45
N ALA A 174 16.70 -45.14 20.98
CA ALA A 174 15.86 -44.13 20.34
C ALA A 174 16.42 -43.75 18.96
N ASP A 175 15.55 -43.70 17.95
CA ASP A 175 15.96 -43.38 16.60
C ASP A 175 16.18 -41.86 16.45
N ARG A 176 16.97 -41.46 15.46
CA ARG A 176 17.30 -40.04 15.20
C ARG A 176 16.05 -39.21 14.91
N SER A 177 15.00 -39.85 14.40
CA SER A 177 13.68 -39.26 14.14
C SER A 177 12.94 -38.86 15.43
N ASP A 178 13.09 -39.61 16.52
CA ASP A 178 12.46 -39.31 17.81
C ASP A 178 13.06 -38.05 18.45
N VAL A 179 14.39 -37.92 18.39
CA VAL A 179 15.10 -36.73 18.85
C VAL A 179 14.72 -35.52 17.99
N LEU A 180 14.66 -35.68 16.66
CA LEU A 180 14.27 -34.62 15.75
C LEU A 180 12.84 -34.14 16.02
N ARG A 181 11.89 -35.06 16.21
CA ARG A 181 10.47 -34.76 16.46
C ARG A 181 10.27 -34.05 17.80
N MET A 182 11.04 -34.43 18.82
CA MET A 182 11.00 -33.77 20.12
C MET A 182 11.44 -32.31 20.03
N VAL A 183 12.63 -32.06 19.44
CA VAL A 183 13.19 -30.69 19.33
C VAL A 183 12.31 -29.82 18.43
N LEU A 184 11.84 -30.37 17.30
CA LEU A 184 10.91 -29.66 16.41
C LEU A 184 9.56 -29.38 17.09
N GLY A 185 9.03 -30.30 17.89
CA GLY A 185 7.77 -30.12 18.60
C GLY A 185 7.86 -29.01 19.66
N GLU A 186 8.96 -28.93 20.39
CA GLU A 186 9.20 -27.90 21.40
C GLU A 186 9.37 -26.50 20.75
N GLY A 187 10.15 -26.42 19.67
CA GLY A 187 10.27 -25.21 18.87
C GLY A 187 8.96 -24.77 18.22
N LEU A 188 8.18 -25.72 17.70
CA LEU A 188 6.88 -25.44 17.10
C LEU A 188 5.87 -24.95 18.15
N LYS A 189 5.87 -25.51 19.36
CA LYS A 189 5.00 -25.07 20.46
C LYS A 189 5.29 -23.62 20.87
N MET A 190 6.58 -23.26 21.04
CA MET A 190 6.98 -21.87 21.29
C MET A 190 6.54 -20.93 20.17
N THR A 191 6.73 -21.35 18.92
CA THR A 191 6.32 -20.59 17.74
C THR A 191 4.82 -20.35 17.73
N LEU A 192 4.02 -21.38 17.97
CA LEU A 192 2.56 -21.31 17.92
C LEU A 192 2.02 -20.35 18.99
N VAL A 193 2.59 -20.39 20.20
CA VAL A 193 2.26 -19.42 21.26
C VAL A 193 2.63 -17.99 20.84
N GLY A 194 3.83 -17.79 20.28
CA GLY A 194 4.26 -16.49 19.78
C GLY A 194 3.36 -15.96 18.66
N VAL A 195 2.96 -16.82 17.72
CA VAL A 195 2.04 -16.48 16.62
C VAL A 195 0.69 -16.05 17.17
N VAL A 196 0.11 -16.80 18.12
CA VAL A 196 -1.19 -16.44 18.72
C VAL A 196 -1.12 -15.09 19.44
N ILE A 197 -0.09 -14.87 20.25
CA ILE A 197 0.11 -13.59 20.96
C ILE A 197 0.28 -12.45 19.96
N GLY A 198 1.13 -12.64 18.95
CA GLY A 198 1.36 -11.67 17.88
C GLY A 198 0.10 -11.34 17.10
N PHE A 199 -0.75 -12.33 16.82
CA PHE A 199 -2.03 -12.14 16.13
C PHE A 199 -3.00 -11.30 16.95
N VAL A 200 -3.13 -11.60 18.25
CA VAL A 200 -3.99 -10.83 19.16
C VAL A 200 -3.50 -9.39 19.28
N ALA A 201 -2.18 -9.19 19.41
CA ALA A 201 -1.57 -7.87 19.46
C ALA A 201 -1.79 -7.10 18.15
N ALA A 202 -1.61 -7.76 17.00
CA ALA A 202 -1.82 -7.18 15.68
C ALA A 202 -3.28 -6.72 15.51
N LEU A 203 -4.26 -7.57 15.81
CA LEU A 203 -5.68 -7.21 15.73
C LEU A 203 -6.03 -6.03 16.65
N GLY A 204 -5.48 -6.00 17.87
CA GLY A 204 -5.66 -4.89 18.79
C GLY A 204 -5.10 -3.58 18.24
N LEU A 205 -3.89 -3.63 17.68
CA LEU A 205 -3.21 -2.45 17.12
C LEU A 205 -3.89 -1.97 15.82
N THR A 206 -4.31 -2.88 14.94
CA THR A 206 -5.08 -2.55 13.73
C THR A 206 -6.38 -1.85 14.09
N ARG A 207 -7.08 -2.30 15.15
CA ARG A 207 -8.31 -1.64 15.61
C ARG A 207 -8.05 -0.24 16.14
N LEU A 208 -6.95 -0.03 16.87
CA LEU A 208 -6.54 1.30 17.32
C LEU A 208 -6.18 2.21 16.13
N MET A 209 -5.43 1.68 15.15
CA MET A 209 -5.07 2.41 13.93
C MET A 209 -6.28 2.74 13.06
N ALA A 210 -7.27 1.85 12.96
CA ALA A 210 -8.52 2.12 12.24
C ALA A 210 -9.34 3.26 12.85
N SER A 211 -9.13 3.59 14.13
CA SER A 211 -9.72 4.80 14.73
C SER A 211 -9.01 6.09 14.33
N LEU A 212 -7.79 5.98 13.79
CA LEU A 212 -6.94 7.09 13.33
C LEU A 212 -6.94 7.21 11.79
N LEU A 213 -7.12 6.10 11.07
CA LEU A 213 -7.22 6.05 9.61
C LEU A 213 -8.69 5.91 9.18
N PHE A 214 -9.25 6.98 8.62
CA PHE A 214 -10.56 6.93 7.98
C PHE A 214 -10.47 6.13 6.66
N GLY A 215 -11.30 5.10 6.51
CA GLY A 215 -11.59 4.48 5.20
C GLY A 215 -10.89 3.15 4.86
N VAL A 216 -9.94 2.66 5.66
CA VAL A 216 -9.21 1.41 5.35
C VAL A 216 -9.76 0.22 6.15
N ARG A 217 -10.31 -0.78 5.45
CA ARG A 217 -10.61 -2.10 6.03
C ARG A 217 -9.29 -2.86 6.26
N GLY A 218 -8.69 -2.67 7.43
CA GLY A 218 -7.36 -3.20 7.78
C GLY A 218 -7.28 -4.70 8.10
N THR A 219 -8.34 -5.49 7.87
CA THR A 219 -8.36 -6.92 8.21
C THR A 219 -8.68 -7.78 7.00
N ASP A 220 -7.65 -8.14 6.23
CA ASP A 220 -7.75 -9.15 5.19
C ASP A 220 -7.37 -10.54 5.74
N PRO A 221 -8.32 -11.48 5.88
CA PRO A 221 -8.05 -12.82 6.40
C PRO A 221 -6.97 -13.57 5.61
N LEU A 222 -6.86 -13.33 4.30
CA LEU A 222 -5.89 -14.00 3.44
C LEU A 222 -4.46 -13.61 3.82
N THR A 223 -4.22 -12.30 3.98
CA THR A 223 -2.93 -11.76 4.43
C THR A 223 -2.50 -12.34 5.77
N PHE A 224 -3.43 -12.39 6.73
CA PHE A 224 -3.20 -12.96 8.06
C PHE A 224 -2.88 -14.46 8.01
N MET A 225 -3.57 -15.23 7.16
CA MET A 225 -3.29 -16.66 6.96
C MET A 225 -1.92 -16.88 6.31
N CYS A 226 -1.57 -16.10 5.30
CA CYS A 226 -0.27 -16.14 4.65
C CYS A 226 0.87 -15.81 5.63
N MET A 227 0.69 -14.80 6.50
CA MET A 227 1.67 -14.46 7.54
C MET A 227 1.88 -15.60 8.54
N ALA A 228 0.80 -16.20 9.03
CA ALA A 228 0.89 -17.33 9.97
C ALA A 228 1.65 -18.52 9.34
N LEU A 229 1.36 -18.84 8.09
CA LEU A 229 2.01 -19.93 7.35
C LEU A 229 3.50 -19.63 7.11
N LEU A 230 3.83 -18.40 6.72
CA LEU A 230 5.20 -17.95 6.53
C LEU A 230 6.02 -18.03 7.82
N LEU A 231 5.47 -17.52 8.94
CA LEU A 231 6.14 -17.60 10.25
C LEU A 231 6.36 -19.04 10.71
N ALA A 232 5.40 -19.92 10.47
CA ALA A 232 5.53 -21.34 10.77
C ALA A 232 6.65 -22.01 9.95
N LEU A 233 6.73 -21.72 8.64
CA LEU A 233 7.81 -22.22 7.78
C LEU A 233 9.19 -21.71 8.22
N VAL A 234 9.29 -20.43 8.55
CA VAL A 234 10.53 -19.81 9.01
C VAL A 234 11.00 -20.41 10.33
N ALA A 235 10.09 -20.62 11.28
CA ALA A 235 10.40 -21.27 12.54
C ALA A 235 10.84 -22.72 12.36
N LEU A 236 10.16 -23.49 11.50
CA LEU A 236 10.56 -24.86 11.15
C LEU A 236 11.98 -24.88 10.56
N ALA A 237 12.29 -23.96 9.64
CA ALA A 237 13.62 -23.84 9.06
C ALA A 237 14.69 -23.49 10.11
N ALA A 238 14.38 -22.55 11.02
CA ALA A 238 15.27 -22.15 12.11
C ALA A 238 15.55 -23.29 13.09
N CYS A 239 14.53 -24.07 13.45
CA CYS A 239 14.63 -25.23 14.35
C CYS A 239 15.29 -26.45 13.71
N TYR A 240 15.25 -26.59 12.38
CA TYR A 240 15.77 -27.76 11.68
C TYR A 240 17.28 -27.97 11.84
N LEU A 241 18.08 -26.90 11.77
CA LEU A 241 19.53 -26.99 11.96
C LEU A 241 19.94 -27.51 13.35
N PRO A 242 19.47 -26.92 14.47
CA PRO A 242 19.81 -27.41 15.80
C PRO A 242 19.23 -28.80 16.08
N ALA A 243 18.01 -29.11 15.60
CA ALA A 243 17.44 -30.46 15.71
C ALA A 243 18.30 -31.50 14.98
N ARG A 244 18.78 -31.18 13.77
CA ARG A 244 19.68 -32.04 13.00
C ARG A 244 21.04 -32.21 13.66
N ARG A 245 21.56 -31.17 14.33
CA ARG A 245 22.78 -31.27 15.15
C ARG A 245 22.56 -32.20 16.35
N ALA A 246 21.45 -32.04 17.08
CA ALA A 246 21.09 -32.90 18.23
C ALA A 246 21.01 -34.38 17.83
N ALA A 247 20.35 -34.67 16.71
CA ALA A 247 20.18 -36.03 16.20
C ALA A 247 21.49 -36.67 15.68
N ARG A 248 22.56 -35.88 15.52
CA ARG A 248 23.89 -36.33 15.07
C ARG A 248 24.91 -36.38 16.21
N VAL A 249 24.53 -36.04 17.44
CA VAL A 249 25.43 -36.16 18.60
C VAL A 249 25.78 -37.63 18.79
N ASP A 250 27.08 -37.92 18.85
CA ASP A 250 27.61 -39.26 19.01
C ASP A 250 27.47 -39.69 20.49
N PRO A 251 26.75 -40.78 20.82
CA PRO A 251 26.48 -41.19 22.20
C PRO A 251 27.74 -41.39 23.05
N MET A 252 28.87 -41.75 22.42
CA MET A 252 30.17 -41.91 23.10
C MET A 252 30.81 -40.58 23.53
N VAL A 253 30.44 -39.45 22.90
CA VAL A 253 30.90 -38.10 23.29
C VAL A 253 30.00 -37.53 24.39
N ALA A 254 28.70 -37.83 24.36
CA ALA A 254 27.75 -37.38 25.38
C ALA A 254 28.03 -37.96 26.78
N LEU A 255 28.53 -39.21 26.87
CA LEU A 255 28.88 -39.86 28.14
C LEU A 255 30.29 -39.52 28.66
N ARG A 256 31.09 -38.75 27.90
CA ARG A 256 32.49 -38.45 28.23
C ARG A 256 32.70 -37.03 28.78
N TYR A 257 31.64 -36.24 28.89
CA TYR A 257 31.66 -34.98 29.63
C TYR A 257 31.13 -35.24 31.05
N GLU A 258 32.06 -35.27 32.01
CA GLU A 258 31.77 -35.03 33.44
C GLU A 258 31.34 -33.57 33.65
#